data_AF-A0A454C9Z1-F1
#
_entry.id   AF-A0A454C9Z1-F1
#
_cell.length_a   1.000
_cell.length_b   1.000
_cell.length_c   1.000
_cell.angle_alpha   90.00
_cell.angle_beta   90.00
_cell.angle_gamma   90.00
#
_symmetry.space_group_name_H-M   'P 1'
#
loop_
_entity.id
_entity.type
_entity.pdbx_description
1 polymer ?
#
loop_
_entity_poly.entity_id
_entity_poly.type
_entity_poly.pdbx_seq_one_letter_code
_entity_poly.pdbx_strand_id
1 'polypeptide(L)'
;MTKKHKRILFLSTLALPVALVPATMVSCSKKDIEEIKLDMITIAKNQMLNYLQKFESFFKNDDDPDVRNLEVEFNKIIISLKKMDITPDFNMDQFIQEMTKKFSAVANNFLNLKYNKAKLTSEYYISKVKAQLILEQFKNSGILPEKNEFAKILEQELSKVSDPTIKTSEEELKNSIKFLDDLNKKYNEILKKQVMISK
;
A
#
# COMPACT_ATOMS: atom_id res chain seq x y z
N MET A 1 -54.58 71.41 32.78
CA MET A 1 -55.07 70.48 31.73
C MET A 1 -54.01 70.49 30.62
N THR A 2 -53.43 69.43 30.09
CA THR A 2 -53.73 67.99 29.97
C THR A 2 -52.43 67.26 29.57
N LYS A 3 -52.30 65.97 29.90
CA LYS A 3 -51.14 65.09 29.60
C LYS A 3 -51.02 64.68 28.11
N LYS A 4 -49.82 64.14 27.79
CA LYS A 4 -49.38 63.21 26.69
C LYS A 4 -48.69 63.91 25.51
N HIS A 5 -47.57 63.45 24.91
CA HIS A 5 -47.06 62.10 24.67
C HIS A 5 -45.50 62.06 24.57
N LYS A 6 -44.93 60.89 24.91
CA LYS A 6 -43.56 60.46 24.53
C LYS A 6 -43.40 60.38 23.01
N ARG A 7 -42.25 60.83 22.49
CA ARG A 7 -41.61 60.23 21.30
C ARG A 7 -40.11 60.09 21.57
N ILE A 8 -39.66 58.84 21.45
CA ILE A 8 -38.27 58.40 21.49
C ILE A 8 -37.63 58.90 20.20
N LEU A 9 -36.52 59.64 20.30
CA LEU A 9 -35.69 60.01 19.16
C LEU A 9 -34.36 59.25 19.29
N PHE A 10 -34.09 58.41 18.29
CA PHE A 10 -32.86 57.64 18.12
C PHE A 10 -31.63 58.57 18.13
N LEU A 11 -30.68 58.30 19.04
CA LEU A 11 -29.34 58.88 19.00
C LEU A 11 -28.58 58.24 17.83
N SER A 12 -28.31 59.02 16.79
CA SER A 12 -27.35 58.65 15.75
C SER A 12 -25.95 58.58 16.36
N THR A 13 -25.44 57.36 16.56
CA THR A 13 -24.01 57.10 16.78
C THR A 13 -23.23 57.50 15.54
N LEU A 14 -22.73 58.73 15.52
CA LEU A 14 -21.81 59.24 14.52
C LEU A 14 -20.47 59.54 15.19
N ALA A 15 -19.40 59.14 14.50
CA ALA A 15 -17.98 59.33 14.79
C ALA A 15 -17.28 58.24 15.63
N LEU A 16 -17.01 57.09 14.99
CA LEU A 16 -15.67 56.52 15.09
C LEU A 16 -14.88 57.02 13.87
N PRO A 17 -13.70 57.65 14.06
CA PRO A 17 -12.84 58.00 12.94
C PRO A 17 -12.31 56.68 12.38
N VAL A 18 -12.79 56.31 11.19
CA VAL A 18 -12.14 55.30 10.36
C VAL A 18 -10.79 55.91 10.02
N ALA A 19 -9.74 55.44 10.71
CA ALA A 19 -8.38 55.68 10.28
C ALA A 19 -8.30 55.22 8.82
N LEU A 20 -8.20 56.18 7.90
CA LEU A 20 -7.87 55.97 6.50
C LEU A 20 -6.46 55.40 6.46
N VAL A 21 -6.32 54.10 6.70
CA VAL A 21 -5.20 53.34 6.19
C VAL A 21 -5.45 53.32 4.68
N PRO A 22 -4.59 53.94 3.85
CA PRO A 22 -4.70 53.68 2.43
C PRO A 22 -4.51 52.18 2.30
N ALA A 23 -5.54 51.48 1.82
CA ALA A 23 -5.32 50.18 1.25
C ALA A 23 -4.29 50.43 0.16
N THR A 24 -3.03 50.11 0.44
CA THR A 24 -2.05 49.87 -0.61
C THR A 24 -2.60 48.66 -1.33
N MET A 25 -3.55 48.90 -2.23
CA MET A 25 -3.98 47.95 -3.23
C MET A 25 -2.72 47.69 -4.01
N VAL A 26 -2.06 46.58 -3.69
CA VAL A 26 -1.03 46.04 -4.56
C VAL A 26 -1.80 45.74 -5.84
N SER A 27 -1.66 46.63 -6.82
CA SER A 27 -2.19 46.43 -8.16
C SER A 27 -1.39 45.29 -8.78
N CYS A 28 -1.69 44.05 -8.39
CA CYS A 28 -1.27 42.91 -9.17
C CYS A 28 -1.99 43.03 -10.50
N SER A 29 -1.25 43.32 -11.57
CA SER A 29 -1.81 43.21 -12.90
C SER A 29 -2.29 41.77 -13.12
N LYS A 30 -3.27 41.56 -14.00
CA LYS A 30 -3.73 40.21 -14.35
C LYS A 30 -2.55 39.30 -14.74
N LYS A 31 -1.52 39.89 -15.37
CA LYS A 31 -0.27 39.24 -15.73
C LYS A 31 0.52 38.77 -14.51
N ASP A 32 0.67 39.61 -13.47
CA ASP A 32 1.39 39.24 -12.24
C ASP A 32 0.68 38.09 -11.49
N ILE A 33 -0.66 38.05 -11.51
CA ILE A 33 -1.43 36.95 -10.91
C ILE A 33 -1.24 35.63 -11.68
N GLU A 34 -1.23 35.69 -13.01
CA GLU A 34 -0.97 34.52 -13.86
C GLU A 34 0.46 34.00 -13.69
N GLU A 35 1.46 34.87 -13.58
CA GLU A 35 2.85 34.49 -13.29
C GLU A 35 2.98 33.81 -11.91
N ILE A 36 2.39 34.38 -10.85
CA ILE A 36 2.38 33.77 -9.51
C ILE A 36 1.72 32.38 -9.54
N LYS A 37 0.62 32.22 -10.29
CA LYS A 37 -0.07 30.93 -10.43
C LYS A 37 0.85 29.88 -11.07
N LEU A 38 1.55 30.24 -12.16
CA LEU A 38 2.48 29.35 -12.85
C LEU A 38 3.66 28.95 -11.97
N ASP A 39 4.20 29.89 -11.19
CA ASP A 39 5.28 29.64 -10.24
C ASP A 39 4.84 28.66 -9.14
N MET A 40 3.65 28.85 -8.57
CA MET A 40 3.10 27.95 -7.55
C MET A 40 2.94 26.51 -8.06
N ILE A 41 2.43 26.35 -9.29
CA ILE A 41 2.30 25.02 -9.90
C ILE A 41 3.68 24.38 -10.13
N THR A 42 4.65 25.17 -10.58
CA THR A 42 6.03 24.71 -10.79
C THR A 42 6.68 24.27 -9.48
N ILE A 43 6.50 25.02 -8.40
CA ILE A 43 6.97 24.64 -7.06
C ILE A 43 6.34 23.32 -6.62
N ALA A 44 5.02 23.16 -6.76
CA ALA A 44 4.34 21.93 -6.37
C ALA A 44 4.80 20.72 -7.20
N LYS A 45 4.99 20.88 -8.51
CA LYS A 45 5.58 19.85 -9.38
C LYS A 45 6.96 19.42 -8.87
N ASN A 46 7.82 20.37 -8.53
CA ASN A 46 9.18 20.09 -8.04
C ASN A 46 9.17 19.42 -6.65
N GLN A 47 8.29 19.85 -5.75
CA GLN A 47 8.12 19.18 -4.46
C GLN A 47 7.65 17.74 -4.63
N MET A 48 6.68 17.49 -5.50
CA MET A 48 6.20 16.13 -5.81
C MET A 48 7.33 15.26 -6.38
N LEU A 49 8.11 15.78 -7.32
CA LEU A 49 9.28 15.07 -7.87
C LEU A 49 10.29 14.69 -6.77
N ASN A 50 10.57 15.60 -5.83
CA ASN A 50 11.47 15.32 -4.70
C ASN A 50 10.90 14.24 -3.77
N TYR A 51 9.59 14.22 -3.53
CA TYR A 51 8.94 13.15 -2.75
C TYR A 51 9.04 11.79 -3.47
N LEU A 52 8.79 11.76 -4.78
CA LEU A 52 8.90 10.55 -5.57
C LEU A 52 10.34 10.02 -5.58
N GLN A 53 11.36 10.86 -5.72
CA GLN A 53 12.75 10.41 -5.63
C GLN A 53 13.10 9.77 -4.28
N LYS A 54 12.50 10.25 -3.18
CA LYS A 54 12.65 9.58 -1.89
C LYS A 54 11.98 8.20 -1.90
N PHE A 55 10.79 8.09 -2.49
CA PHE A 55 10.09 6.82 -2.59
C PHE A 55 10.79 5.81 -3.53
N GLU A 56 11.47 6.29 -4.57
CA GLU A 56 12.30 5.49 -5.48
C GLU A 56 13.32 4.63 -4.71
N SER A 57 13.80 5.11 -3.57
CA SER A 57 14.73 4.37 -2.72
C SER A 57 14.17 3.06 -2.16
N PHE A 58 12.85 2.91 -2.04
CA PHE A 58 12.21 1.66 -1.61
C PHE A 58 12.24 0.56 -2.67
N PHE A 59 12.47 0.90 -3.94
CA PHE A 59 12.65 -0.07 -5.02
C PHE A 59 14.13 -0.48 -5.18
N LYS A 60 15.08 0.28 -4.61
CA LYS A 60 16.51 0.00 -4.76
C LYS A 60 16.87 -1.31 -4.05
N ASN A 61 17.61 -2.16 -4.77
CA ASN A 61 18.06 -3.48 -4.32
C ASN A 61 16.93 -4.49 -4.10
N ASP A 62 15.75 -4.27 -4.67
CA ASP A 62 14.67 -5.24 -4.57
C ASP A 62 14.80 -6.32 -5.65
N ASP A 63 15.32 -7.47 -5.24
CA ASP A 63 15.41 -8.68 -6.06
C ASP A 63 14.04 -9.35 -6.26
N ASP A 64 12.98 -8.81 -5.65
CA ASP A 64 11.61 -9.26 -5.75
C ASP A 64 11.01 -8.98 -7.15
N PRO A 65 10.70 -10.02 -7.94
CA PRO A 65 10.17 -9.85 -9.29
C PRO A 65 8.81 -9.13 -9.31
N ASP A 66 8.00 -9.29 -8.27
CA ASP A 66 6.67 -8.69 -8.21
C ASP A 66 6.76 -7.17 -7.95
N VAL A 67 7.82 -6.72 -7.27
CA VAL A 67 8.11 -5.29 -7.02
C VAL A 67 8.67 -4.58 -8.26
N ARG A 68 9.42 -5.28 -9.13
CA ARG A 68 9.97 -4.69 -10.36
C ARG A 68 8.88 -4.17 -11.31
N ASN A 69 7.72 -4.83 -11.34
CA ASN A 69 6.58 -4.35 -12.14
C ASN A 69 6.05 -3.01 -11.61
N LEU A 70 5.98 -2.85 -10.28
CA LEU A 70 5.58 -1.59 -9.64
C LEU A 70 6.61 -0.48 -9.85
N GLU A 71 7.90 -0.81 -9.87
CA GLU A 71 8.97 0.15 -10.19
C GLU A 71 8.79 0.74 -11.60
N VAL A 72 8.41 -0.08 -12.59
CA VAL A 72 8.13 0.38 -13.95
C VAL A 72 6.95 1.36 -13.97
N GLU A 73 5.85 1.06 -13.27
CA GLU A 73 4.71 1.98 -13.16
C GLU A 73 5.08 3.28 -12.45
N PHE A 74 5.86 3.18 -11.38
CA PHE A 74 6.38 4.31 -10.63
C PHE A 74 7.23 5.24 -11.51
N ASN A 75 8.15 4.66 -12.29
CA ASN A 75 9.01 5.41 -13.21
C ASN A 75 8.21 6.13 -14.31
N LYS A 76 7.10 5.55 -14.78
CA LYS A 76 6.19 6.24 -15.72
C LYS A 76 5.59 7.52 -15.10
N ILE A 77 5.24 7.51 -13.81
CA ILE A 77 4.73 8.69 -13.11
C ILE A 77 5.80 9.78 -13.04
N ILE A 78 7.04 9.43 -12.69
CA ILE A 78 8.17 10.39 -12.64
C ILE A 78 8.41 11.02 -14.01
N ILE A 79 8.47 10.19 -15.07
CA ILE A 79 8.70 10.68 -16.45
C ILE A 79 7.56 11.59 -16.89
N SER A 80 6.31 11.20 -16.61
CA SER A 80 5.12 12.01 -16.94
C SER A 80 5.15 13.37 -16.25
N LEU A 81 5.53 13.43 -14.97
CA LEU A 81 5.68 14.70 -14.25
C LEU A 81 6.79 15.55 -14.84
N LYS A 82 7.97 14.99 -15.10
CA LYS A 82 9.10 15.74 -15.67
C LYS A 82 8.72 16.43 -16.99
N LYS A 83 8.01 15.70 -17.87
CA LYS A 83 7.56 16.17 -19.19
C LYS A 83 6.30 17.04 -19.18
N MET A 84 5.64 17.21 -18.03
CA MET A 84 4.42 18.00 -17.94
C MET A 84 4.75 19.50 -18.12
N ASP A 85 4.22 20.10 -19.17
CA ASP A 85 4.30 21.54 -19.41
C ASP A 85 3.22 22.27 -18.61
N ILE A 86 3.60 23.37 -17.94
CA ILE A 86 2.68 24.17 -17.14
C ILE A 86 2.19 25.33 -18.00
N THR A 87 0.91 25.28 -18.40
CA THR A 87 0.24 26.32 -19.18
C THR A 87 -0.64 27.22 -18.29
N PRO A 88 -1.03 28.43 -18.74
CA PRO A 88 -1.88 29.33 -17.94
C PRO A 88 -3.24 28.73 -17.53
N ASP A 89 -3.79 27.88 -18.39
CA ASP A 89 -5.05 27.13 -18.28
C ASP A 89 -4.95 25.95 -17.30
N PHE A 90 -3.76 25.65 -16.78
CA PHE A 90 -3.52 24.56 -15.86
C PHE A 90 -4.29 24.74 -14.53
N ASN A 91 -4.92 23.66 -14.06
CA ASN A 91 -5.70 23.64 -12.83
C ASN A 91 -4.90 22.96 -11.71
N MET A 92 -4.57 23.75 -10.69
CA MET A 92 -3.76 23.30 -9.55
C MET A 92 -4.44 22.20 -8.74
N ASP A 93 -5.74 22.33 -8.49
CA ASP A 93 -6.49 21.35 -7.69
C ASP A 93 -6.58 20.01 -8.42
N GLN A 94 -6.86 20.04 -9.73
CA GLN A 94 -6.87 18.83 -10.56
C GLN A 94 -5.50 18.17 -10.59
N PHE A 95 -4.43 18.94 -10.72
CA PHE A 95 -3.06 18.42 -10.67
C PHE A 95 -2.76 17.73 -9.34
N ILE A 96 -3.04 18.39 -8.21
CA ILE A 96 -2.82 17.82 -6.88
C ILE A 96 -3.63 16.53 -6.71
N GLN A 97 -4.90 16.52 -7.12
CA GLN A 97 -5.78 15.35 -7.01
C GLN A 97 -5.28 14.18 -7.87
N GLU A 98 -4.95 14.40 -9.13
CA GLU A 98 -4.46 13.35 -10.02
C GLU A 98 -3.14 12.75 -9.53
N MET A 99 -2.20 13.61 -9.12
CA MET A 99 -0.90 13.16 -8.66
C MET A 99 -0.98 12.42 -7.33
N THR A 100 -1.79 12.92 -6.40
CA THR A 100 -2.06 12.23 -5.13
C THR A 100 -2.67 10.86 -5.40
N LYS A 101 -3.63 10.74 -6.33
CA LYS A 101 -4.26 9.48 -6.71
C LYS A 101 -3.26 8.49 -7.30
N LYS A 102 -2.47 8.92 -8.29
CA LYS A 102 -1.45 8.08 -8.96
C LYS A 102 -0.39 7.58 -7.97
N PHE A 103 0.15 8.48 -7.14
CA PHE A 103 1.15 8.12 -6.14
C PHE A 103 0.60 7.18 -5.07
N SER A 104 -0.58 7.51 -4.51
CA SER A 104 -1.22 6.68 -3.48
C SER A 104 -1.52 5.29 -3.99
N ALA A 105 -1.93 5.14 -5.26
CA ALA A 105 -2.15 3.83 -5.87
C ALA A 105 -0.86 2.99 -5.88
N VAL A 106 0.25 3.55 -6.35
CA VAL A 106 1.54 2.82 -6.39
C VAL A 106 2.05 2.51 -4.98
N ALA A 107 1.98 3.47 -4.06
CA ALA A 107 2.41 3.28 -2.68
C ALA A 107 1.58 2.19 -1.97
N ASN A 108 0.25 2.22 -2.12
CA ASN A 108 -0.64 1.21 -1.57
C ASN A 108 -0.39 -0.17 -2.19
N ASN A 109 -0.18 -0.24 -3.52
CA ASN A 109 0.14 -1.49 -4.18
C ASN A 109 1.46 -2.08 -3.67
N PHE A 110 2.49 -1.25 -3.49
CA PHE A 110 3.77 -1.69 -2.91
C PHE A 110 3.61 -2.23 -1.49
N LEU A 111 2.92 -1.50 -0.62
CA LEU A 111 2.67 -1.94 0.76
C LEU A 111 1.84 -3.22 0.82
N ASN A 112 0.78 -3.30 0.02
CA ASN A 112 -0.07 -4.48 -0.07
C ASN A 112 0.72 -5.70 -0.55
N LEU A 113 1.57 -5.53 -1.56
CA LEU A 113 2.42 -6.59 -2.07
C LEU A 113 3.40 -7.10 -0.99
N LYS A 114 4.11 -6.20 -0.32
CA LYS A 114 5.02 -6.60 0.77
C LYS A 114 4.29 -7.28 1.93
N TYR A 115 3.13 -6.75 2.32
CA TYR A 115 2.29 -7.37 3.35
C TYR A 115 1.78 -8.76 2.94
N ASN A 116 1.26 -8.90 1.72
CA ASN A 116 0.75 -10.16 1.21
C ASN A 116 1.86 -11.21 1.10
N LYS A 117 3.05 -10.83 0.64
CA LYS A 117 4.20 -11.75 0.61
C LYS A 117 4.59 -12.20 2.01
N ALA A 118 4.69 -11.29 2.99
CA ALA A 118 4.98 -11.67 4.38
C ALA A 118 3.92 -12.61 4.96
N LYS A 119 2.64 -12.36 4.66
CA LYS A 119 1.53 -13.24 5.03
C LYS A 119 1.66 -14.63 4.40
N LEU A 120 1.87 -14.71 3.08
CA LEU A 120 2.04 -15.97 2.37
C LEU A 120 3.27 -16.75 2.84
N THR A 121 4.39 -16.09 3.11
CA THR A 121 5.57 -16.72 3.71
C THR A 121 5.25 -17.31 5.09
N SER A 122 4.47 -16.61 5.90
CA SER A 122 4.03 -17.11 7.21
C SER A 122 3.12 -18.33 7.06
N GLU A 123 2.17 -18.30 6.14
CA GLU A 123 1.28 -19.42 5.81
C GLU A 123 2.07 -20.63 5.31
N TYR A 124 3.06 -20.42 4.44
CA TYR A 124 3.99 -21.46 3.98
C TYR A 124 4.65 -22.18 5.16
N TYR A 125 5.23 -21.44 6.11
CA TYR A 125 5.92 -22.05 7.24
C TYR A 125 4.95 -22.78 8.18
N ILE A 126 3.73 -22.26 8.36
CA ILE A 126 2.68 -22.97 9.12
C ILE A 126 2.36 -24.31 8.45
N SER A 127 2.15 -24.34 7.13
CA SER A 127 1.83 -25.56 6.40
C SER A 127 3.01 -26.54 6.38
N LYS A 128 4.24 -26.04 6.28
CA LYS A 128 5.47 -26.85 6.35
C LYS A 128 5.64 -27.50 7.73
N VAL A 129 5.44 -26.75 8.81
CA VAL A 129 5.51 -27.27 10.19
C VAL A 129 4.43 -28.34 10.41
N LYS A 130 3.20 -28.13 9.96
CA LYS A 130 2.15 -29.15 10.04
C LYS A 130 2.57 -30.45 9.35
N ALA A 131 3.17 -30.36 8.16
CA ALA A 131 3.58 -31.55 7.41
C ALA A 131 4.76 -32.26 8.09
N GLN A 132 5.70 -31.51 8.67
CA GLN A 132 6.78 -32.05 9.48
C GLN A 132 6.25 -32.76 10.74
N LEU A 133 5.25 -32.20 11.43
CA LEU A 133 4.63 -32.85 12.59
C LEU A 133 3.97 -34.19 12.21
N ILE A 134 3.29 -34.25 11.07
CA ILE A 134 2.71 -35.50 10.54
C ILE A 134 3.81 -36.52 10.23
N LEU A 135 4.91 -36.09 9.60
CA LEU A 135 6.06 -36.95 9.34
C LEU A 135 6.63 -37.55 10.63
N GLU A 136 6.83 -36.73 11.65
CA GLU A 136 7.33 -37.18 12.96
C GLU A 136 6.35 -38.15 13.64
N GLN A 137 5.04 -37.96 13.50
CA GLN A 137 4.06 -38.92 13.99
C GLN A 137 4.17 -40.29 13.30
N PHE A 138 4.42 -40.32 11.99
CA PHE A 138 4.66 -41.58 11.29
C PHE A 138 5.97 -42.24 11.72
N LYS A 139 7.07 -41.48 11.81
CA LYS A 139 8.38 -41.98 12.25
C LYS A 139 8.33 -42.57 13.66
N ASN A 140 7.66 -41.88 14.58
CA ASN A 140 7.57 -42.31 15.99
C ASN A 140 6.53 -43.41 16.25
N SER A 141 5.74 -43.80 15.23
CA SER A 141 4.70 -44.81 15.40
C SER A 141 5.19 -46.25 15.52
N GLY A 142 6.48 -46.51 15.26
CA GLY A 142 7.31 -47.66 15.70
C GLY A 142 6.86 -49.10 15.38
N ILE A 143 5.63 -49.34 14.96
CA ILE A 143 4.98 -50.66 15.08
C ILE A 143 4.37 -51.15 13.75
N LEU A 144 4.20 -50.27 12.75
CA LEU A 144 3.53 -50.62 11.49
C LEU A 144 4.43 -50.33 10.27
N PRO A 145 4.85 -51.35 9.49
CA PRO A 145 5.71 -51.19 8.30
C PRO A 145 5.16 -50.18 7.28
N GLU A 146 3.83 -50.13 7.10
CA GLU A 146 3.15 -49.19 6.22
C GLU A 146 3.41 -47.72 6.62
N LYS A 147 3.51 -47.44 7.93
CA LYS A 147 3.78 -46.07 8.42
C LYS A 147 5.20 -45.62 8.11
N ASN A 148 6.17 -46.55 8.08
CA ASN A 148 7.54 -46.25 7.65
C ASN A 148 7.61 -45.93 6.14
N GLU A 149 6.80 -46.60 5.32
CA GLU A 149 6.70 -46.29 3.90
C GLU A 149 6.07 -44.91 3.66
N PHE A 150 4.97 -44.60 4.35
CA PHE A 150 4.38 -43.25 4.28
C PHE A 150 5.32 -42.15 4.77
N ALA A 151 6.09 -42.39 5.84
CA ALA A 151 7.11 -41.46 6.30
C ALA A 151 8.17 -41.18 5.22
N LYS A 152 8.69 -42.22 4.55
CA LYS A 152 9.67 -42.06 3.47
C LYS A 152 9.13 -41.26 2.30
N ILE A 153 7.89 -41.54 1.87
CA ILE A 153 7.26 -40.82 0.75
C ILE A 153 7.04 -39.36 1.15
N LEU A 154 6.49 -39.10 2.35
CA LEU A 154 6.27 -37.73 2.82
C LEU A 154 7.57 -36.94 2.97
N GLU A 155 8.64 -37.57 3.48
CA GLU A 155 9.97 -36.96 3.57
C GLU A 155 10.53 -36.60 2.19
N GLN A 156 10.38 -37.49 1.20
CA GLN A 156 10.75 -37.20 -0.19
C GLN A 156 9.93 -36.04 -0.77
N GLU A 157 8.61 -36.02 -0.59
CA GLU A 157 7.78 -34.92 -1.10
C GLU A 157 8.12 -33.59 -0.43
N LEU A 158 8.40 -33.57 0.88
CA LEU A 158 8.81 -32.35 1.60
C LEU A 158 10.19 -31.86 1.15
N SER A 159 11.11 -32.76 0.79
CA SER A 159 12.43 -32.37 0.28
C SER A 159 12.38 -31.65 -1.07
N LYS A 160 11.29 -31.81 -1.84
CA LYS A 160 11.07 -31.12 -3.12
C LYS A 160 10.66 -29.65 -2.93
N VAL A 161 10.25 -29.27 -1.73
CA VAL A 161 9.78 -27.91 -1.44
C VAL A 161 10.94 -27.08 -0.89
N SER A 162 11.46 -26.18 -1.72
CA SER A 162 12.47 -25.20 -1.30
C SER A 162 11.90 -24.16 -0.33
N ASP A 163 12.76 -23.65 0.55
CA ASP A 163 12.41 -22.51 1.39
C ASP A 163 12.25 -21.23 0.54
N PRO A 164 11.24 -20.40 0.81
CA PRO A 164 11.04 -19.17 0.08
C PRO A 164 12.19 -18.20 0.34
N THR A 165 12.58 -17.47 -0.69
CA THR A 165 13.56 -16.38 -0.63
C THR A 165 12.90 -15.07 -1.02
N ILE A 166 13.65 -13.97 -0.94
CA ILE A 166 13.17 -12.64 -1.40
C ILE A 166 12.74 -12.68 -2.89
N LYS A 167 13.34 -13.58 -3.69
CA LYS A 167 13.06 -13.76 -5.12
C LYS A 167 11.83 -14.60 -5.42
N THR A 168 11.30 -15.33 -4.44
CA THR A 168 10.13 -16.18 -4.63
C THR A 168 8.91 -15.32 -4.89
N SER A 169 8.21 -15.57 -5.99
CA SER A 169 7.02 -14.80 -6.36
C SER A 169 5.80 -15.15 -5.49
N GLU A 170 4.79 -14.29 -5.46
CA GLU A 170 3.52 -14.61 -4.80
C GLU A 170 2.89 -15.91 -5.34
N GLU A 171 3.00 -16.15 -6.64
CA GLU A 171 2.42 -17.33 -7.29
C GLU A 171 3.16 -18.61 -6.89
N GLU A 172 4.49 -18.57 -6.83
CA GLU A 172 5.30 -19.68 -6.32
C GLU A 172 4.99 -20.00 -4.85
N LEU A 173 4.78 -18.96 -4.03
CA LEU A 173 4.36 -19.14 -2.63
C LEU A 173 2.99 -19.81 -2.54
N LYS A 174 1.99 -19.32 -3.28
CA LYS A 174 0.63 -19.89 -3.29
C LYS A 174 0.64 -21.36 -3.72
N ASN A 175 1.41 -21.69 -4.76
CA ASN A 175 1.53 -23.07 -5.25
C ASN A 175 2.24 -23.97 -4.22
N SER A 176 3.27 -23.46 -3.55
CA SER A 176 3.98 -24.20 -2.49
C SER A 176 3.08 -24.45 -1.27
N ILE A 177 2.31 -23.45 -0.84
CA ILE A 177 1.32 -23.58 0.26
C ILE A 177 0.28 -24.62 -0.10
N LYS A 178 -0.31 -24.53 -1.31
CA LYS A 178 -1.33 -25.48 -1.78
C LYS A 178 -0.80 -26.91 -1.78
N PHE A 179 0.41 -27.11 -2.30
CA PHE A 179 1.05 -28.43 -2.28
C PHE A 179 1.23 -28.96 -0.85
N LEU A 180 1.72 -28.14 0.09
CA LEU A 180 1.87 -28.53 1.48
C LEU A 180 0.53 -28.84 2.16
N ASP A 181 -0.52 -28.07 1.86
CA ASP A 181 -1.87 -28.30 2.40
C ASP A 181 -2.50 -29.57 1.84
N ASP A 182 -2.31 -29.86 0.55
CA ASP A 182 -2.75 -31.12 -0.08
C ASP A 182 -2.03 -32.33 0.53
N LEU A 183 -0.72 -32.22 0.78
CA LEU A 183 0.04 -33.24 1.53
C LEU A 183 -0.53 -33.40 2.95
N ASN A 184 -0.68 -32.30 3.69
CA ASN A 184 -1.24 -32.32 5.05
C ASN A 184 -2.61 -33.01 5.09
N LYS A 185 -3.48 -32.72 4.12
CA LYS A 185 -4.80 -33.34 4.03
C LYS A 185 -4.71 -34.85 3.75
N LYS A 186 -3.97 -35.23 2.70
CA LYS A 186 -3.78 -36.63 2.30
C LYS A 186 -3.26 -37.48 3.45
N TYR A 187 -2.21 -37.03 4.12
CA TYR A 187 -1.56 -37.82 5.16
C TYR A 187 -2.30 -37.81 6.50
N ASN A 188 -3.05 -36.74 6.82
CA ASN A 188 -3.97 -36.76 7.96
C ASN A 188 -5.14 -37.74 7.76
N GLU A 189 -5.66 -37.88 6.55
CA GLU A 189 -6.70 -38.88 6.26
C GLU A 189 -6.18 -40.31 6.47
N ILE A 190 -4.92 -40.58 6.08
CA ILE A 190 -4.26 -41.86 6.32
C ILE A 190 -4.13 -42.12 7.83
N LEU A 191 -3.65 -41.14 8.60
CA LEU A 191 -3.58 -41.24 10.06
C LEU A 191 -4.95 -41.56 10.69
N LYS A 192 -6.01 -40.85 10.29
CA LYS A 192 -7.37 -41.06 10.83
C LYS A 192 -7.91 -42.46 10.52
N LYS A 193 -7.78 -42.93 9.29
CA LYS A 193 -8.24 -44.27 8.89
C LYS A 193 -7.53 -45.36 9.71
N GLN A 194 -6.25 -45.19 9.98
CA GLN A 194 -5.48 -46.16 10.77
C GLN A 194 -5.84 -46.13 12.27
N VAL A 195 -6.16 -44.98 12.85
CA VAL A 195 -6.67 -44.90 14.25
C VAL A 195 -8.00 -45.66 14.40
N MET A 196 -8.86 -45.66 13.38
CA MET A 196 -10.12 -46.42 13.40
C MET A 196 -9.93 -47.94 13.32
N ILE A 197 -8.86 -48.41 12.68
CA ILE A 197 -8.55 -49.84 12.54
C ILE A 197 -7.85 -50.40 13.81
N SER A 198 -7.28 -49.52 14.64
CA SER A 198 -6.50 -49.88 15.84
C SER A 198 -7.33 -49.97 17.13
N LYS A 199 -8.66 -49.78 17.05
CA LYS A 199 -9.62 -49.90 18.17
C LYS A 199 -10.46 -51.15 18.00
#